data_AF-A0A699YLT7-F1
#
_entry.id   AF-A0A699YLT7-F1
#
_cell.length_a   1.000
_cell.length_b   1.000
_cell.length_c   1.000
_cell.angle_alpha   90.00
_cell.angle_beta   90.00
_cell.angle_gamma   90.00
#
_symmetry.space_group_name_H-M   'P 1'
#
loop_
_entity.id
_entity.type
_entity.pdbx_description
1 polymer ?
#
loop_
_entity_poly.entity_id
_entity_poly.type
_entity_poly.pdbx_seq_one_letter_code
_entity_poly.pdbx_strand_id
1 'polypeptide(L)'
;MSSKRPVSRAREVVAPVRKEGKDPRFEPSRPGEKEAAAQRYAFLYDSVMPSERAVLRTAMKAERNPQTKAALSLQLQRLDSCLQQERTRRQRSELDHTVKAKQKEAAAAGKAPFFLKKSDKRKLELVAKFEALQSSGKLDRFMEKRRKHNASKDHRHLPDGRNDA
;
A
#
# COMPACT_ATOMS: atom_id res chain seq x y z
N MET A 1 -49.39 -36.77 17.56
CA MET A 1 -48.42 -37.00 18.66
C MET A 1 -48.92 -38.18 19.49
N SER A 2 -48.10 -39.20 19.74
CA SER A 2 -48.53 -40.45 20.42
C SER A 2 -48.34 -40.35 21.92
N SER A 3 -49.37 -40.69 22.71
CA SER A 3 -49.38 -40.65 24.18
C SER A 3 -48.45 -41.67 24.84
N LYS A 4 -47.89 -42.62 24.07
CA LYS A 4 -46.98 -43.66 24.56
C LYS A 4 -45.50 -43.28 24.51
N ARG A 5 -45.14 -42.11 23.97
CA ARG A 5 -43.77 -41.61 23.97
C ARG A 5 -43.63 -40.50 25.02
N PRO A 6 -42.83 -40.68 26.08
CA PRO A 6 -42.63 -39.62 27.06
C PRO A 6 -41.95 -38.42 26.39
N VAL A 7 -42.46 -37.21 26.65
CA VAL A 7 -41.88 -35.98 26.11
C VAL A 7 -40.49 -35.79 26.73
N SER A 8 -39.48 -35.55 25.89
CA SER A 8 -38.11 -35.31 26.36
C SER A 8 -38.07 -34.05 27.24
N ARG A 9 -37.54 -34.18 28.45
CA ARG A 9 -37.36 -33.06 29.41
C ARG A 9 -36.18 -32.13 29.08
N ALA A 10 -35.46 -32.40 28.00
CA ALA A 10 -34.35 -31.56 27.56
C ALA A 10 -34.88 -30.24 27.00
N ARG A 11 -34.79 -29.18 27.81
CA ARG A 11 -34.85 -27.79 27.31
C ARG A 11 -33.48 -27.48 26.72
N GLU A 12 -33.43 -27.11 25.45
CA GLU A 12 -32.24 -26.51 24.86
C GLU A 12 -32.09 -25.10 25.47
N VAL A 13 -31.26 -24.99 26.51
CA VAL A 13 -30.95 -23.70 27.13
C VAL A 13 -29.93 -23.00 26.23
N VAL A 14 -30.41 -22.23 25.26
CA VAL A 14 -29.56 -21.32 24.48
C VAL A 14 -29.07 -20.24 25.45
N ALA A 15 -27.81 -20.33 25.88
CA ALA A 15 -27.21 -19.28 26.69
C ALA A 15 -27.33 -17.95 25.93
N PRO A 16 -27.78 -16.85 26.57
CA PRO A 16 -27.84 -15.56 25.91
C PRO A 16 -26.43 -15.18 25.46
N VAL A 17 -26.29 -14.71 24.22
CA VAL A 17 -25.01 -14.22 23.69
C VAL A 17 -24.60 -13.04 24.57
N ARG A 18 -23.66 -13.28 25.49
CA ARG A 18 -23.08 -12.23 26.33
C ARG A 18 -22.21 -11.37 25.42
N LYS A 19 -22.66 -10.15 25.14
CA LYS A 19 -21.83 -9.14 24.49
C LYS A 19 -20.84 -8.65 25.53
N GLU A 20 -19.59 -9.11 25.43
CA GLU A 20 -18.51 -8.57 26.23
C GLU A 20 -18.39 -7.07 25.95
N GLY A 21 -18.34 -6.26 27.01
CA GLY A 21 -18.07 -4.83 26.91
C GLY A 21 -16.63 -4.63 26.46
N LYS A 22 -16.44 -4.38 25.17
CA LYS A 22 -15.14 -4.22 24.54
C LYS A 22 -14.77 -2.74 24.49
N ASP A 23 -13.60 -2.36 25.03
CA ASP A 23 -13.10 -0.99 24.97
C ASP A 23 -12.56 -0.69 23.56
N PRO A 24 -13.14 0.28 22.83
CA PRO A 24 -12.74 0.57 21.45
C PRO A 24 -11.27 0.99 21.31
N ARG A 25 -10.59 1.41 22.39
CA ARG A 25 -9.16 1.75 22.37
C ARG A 25 -8.26 0.53 22.28
N PHE A 26 -8.71 -0.60 22.82
CA PHE A 26 -7.94 -1.85 22.90
C PHE A 26 -8.44 -2.92 21.94
N GLU A 27 -9.55 -2.67 21.23
CA GLU A 27 -10.05 -3.59 20.21
C GLU A 27 -9.12 -3.62 18.98
N PRO A 28 -8.72 -4.81 18.52
CA PRO A 28 -7.99 -4.93 17.28
C PRO A 28 -8.88 -4.47 16.13
N SER A 29 -8.28 -3.77 15.16
CA SER A 29 -9.00 -3.34 13.97
C SER A 29 -9.62 -4.55 13.27
N ARG A 30 -10.91 -4.45 12.95
CA ARG A 30 -11.64 -5.52 12.26
C ARG A 30 -11.10 -5.71 10.85
N PRO A 31 -11.20 -6.94 10.30
CA PRO A 31 -10.87 -7.18 8.90
C PRO A 31 -11.61 -6.20 7.98
N GLY A 32 -10.88 -5.54 7.07
CA GLY A 32 -11.45 -4.60 6.10
C GLY A 32 -11.65 -3.17 6.62
N GLU A 33 -11.52 -2.87 7.92
CA GLU A 33 -11.66 -1.50 8.42
C GLU A 33 -10.62 -0.54 7.83
N LYS A 34 -9.38 -1.00 7.66
CA LYS A 34 -8.32 -0.19 7.04
C LYS A 34 -8.63 0.16 5.59
N GLU A 35 -9.21 -0.78 4.85
CA GLU A 35 -9.63 -0.58 3.46
C GLU A 35 -10.82 0.38 3.40
N ALA A 36 -11.81 0.20 4.28
CA ALA A 36 -12.95 1.11 4.40
C ALA A 36 -12.52 2.53 4.80
N ALA A 37 -11.58 2.67 5.75
CA ALA A 37 -11.02 3.96 6.12
C ALA A 37 -10.27 4.61 4.94
N ALA A 38 -9.46 3.83 4.22
CA ALA A 38 -8.78 4.32 3.02
C ALA A 38 -9.76 4.84 1.96
N GLN A 39 -10.91 4.18 1.78
CA GLN A 39 -11.98 4.65 0.89
C GLN A 39 -12.65 5.92 1.41
N ARG A 40 -13.05 5.96 2.69
CA ARG A 40 -13.69 7.13 3.31
C ARG A 40 -12.84 8.38 3.24
N TYR A 41 -11.51 8.23 3.36
CA TYR A 41 -10.55 9.32 3.30
C TYR A 41 -9.84 9.45 1.95
N ALA A 42 -10.32 8.78 0.90
CA ALA A 42 -9.72 8.87 -0.44
C ALA A 42 -9.71 10.31 -0.98
N PHE A 43 -10.76 11.08 -0.64
CA PHE A 43 -10.92 12.49 -1.06
C PHE A 43 -9.73 13.38 -0.64
N LEU A 44 -9.05 13.07 0.47
CA LEU A 44 -7.87 13.82 0.90
C LEU A 44 -6.78 13.77 -0.17
N TYR A 45 -6.56 12.60 -0.77
CA TYR A 45 -5.53 12.40 -1.79
C TYR A 45 -6.01 12.78 -3.19
N ASP A 46 -7.31 12.63 -3.46
CA ASP A 46 -7.87 12.81 -4.80
C ASP A 46 -8.23 14.27 -5.10
N SER A 47 -8.68 15.05 -4.11
CA SER A 47 -9.12 16.45 -4.31
C SER A 47 -8.38 17.46 -3.44
N VAL A 48 -8.30 17.23 -2.12
CA VAL A 48 -7.78 18.22 -1.16
C VAL A 48 -6.29 18.47 -1.35
N MET A 49 -5.45 17.44 -1.26
CA MET A 49 -3.99 17.57 -1.36
C MET A 49 -3.52 18.08 -2.74
N PRO A 50 -4.13 17.67 -3.88
CA PRO A 50 -3.84 18.29 -5.17
C PRO A 50 -4.17 19.78 -5.23
N SER A 51 -5.25 20.23 -4.59
CA SER A 51 -5.60 21.65 -4.51
C SER A 51 -4.61 22.44 -3.64
N GLU A 52 -4.25 21.91 -2.46
CA GLU A 52 -3.22 22.50 -1.59
C GLU A 52 -1.88 22.61 -2.32
N ARG A 53 -1.50 21.57 -3.08
CA ARG A 53 -0.30 21.58 -3.89
C ARG A 53 -0.32 22.70 -4.94
N ALA A 54 -1.47 22.96 -5.57
CA ALA A 54 -1.61 24.05 -6.53
C ALA A 54 -1.40 25.42 -5.85
N VAL A 55 -2.02 25.62 -4.68
CA VAL A 55 -1.88 26.84 -3.87
C VAL A 55 -0.44 27.06 -3.41
N LEU A 56 0.24 26.01 -2.93
CA LEU A 56 1.66 26.12 -2.54
C LEU A 56 2.56 26.45 -3.74
N ARG A 57 2.26 25.91 -4.93
CA ARG A 57 3.00 26.24 -6.16
C ARG A 57 2.82 27.71 -6.55
N THR A 58 1.62 28.26 -6.41
CA THR A 58 1.39 29.68 -6.70
C THR A 58 2.05 30.58 -5.66
N ALA A 59 1.96 30.23 -4.38
CA ALA A 59 2.62 30.95 -3.29
C ALA A 59 4.14 30.97 -3.47
N MET A 60 4.76 29.82 -3.77
CA MET A 60 6.21 29.71 -4.00
C MET A 60 6.69 30.57 -5.19
N LYS A 61 5.84 30.76 -6.22
CA LYS A 61 6.17 31.59 -7.38
C LYS A 61 6.08 33.09 -7.06
N ALA A 62 5.11 33.49 -6.24
CA ALA A 62 4.92 34.88 -5.82
C ALA A 62 5.97 35.32 -4.78
N GLU A 63 6.42 34.38 -3.94
CA GLU A 63 7.32 34.66 -2.84
C GLU A 63 8.73 35.04 -3.30
N ARG A 64 9.24 36.16 -2.78
CA ARG A 64 10.57 36.69 -3.11
C ARG A 64 11.62 36.44 -2.03
N ASN A 65 11.21 36.34 -0.76
CA ASN A 65 12.14 36.05 0.32
C ASN A 65 12.67 34.60 0.18
N PRO A 66 14.00 34.39 0.18
CA PRO A 66 14.59 33.07 -0.01
C PRO A 66 14.24 32.08 1.12
N GLN A 67 14.10 32.55 2.36
CA GLN A 67 13.84 31.67 3.50
C GLN A 67 12.42 31.09 3.47
N THR A 68 11.43 31.96 3.22
CA THR A 68 10.01 31.56 3.07
C THR A 68 9.82 30.69 1.84
N LYS A 69 10.49 31.02 0.72
CA LYS A 69 10.48 30.19 -0.49
C LYS A 69 11.07 28.79 -0.25
N ALA A 70 12.15 28.69 0.53
CA ALA A 70 12.71 27.40 0.93
C ALA A 70 11.72 26.59 1.79
N ALA A 71 11.06 27.23 2.77
CA ALA A 71 10.03 26.59 3.59
C ALA A 71 8.85 26.05 2.74
N LEU A 72 8.34 26.87 1.80
CA LEU A 72 7.30 26.47 0.86
C LEU A 72 7.73 25.30 -0.04
N SER A 73 8.98 25.32 -0.52
CA SER A 73 9.53 24.22 -1.34
C SER A 73 9.58 22.90 -0.57
N LEU A 74 9.95 22.94 0.72
CA LEU A 74 10.00 21.77 1.58
C LEU A 74 8.60 21.19 1.83
N GLN A 75 7.61 22.06 2.09
CA GLN A 75 6.21 21.65 2.22
C GLN A 75 5.69 20.99 0.94
N LEU A 76 5.97 21.58 -0.21
CA LEU A 76 5.60 21.02 -1.51
C LEU A 76 6.25 19.65 -1.73
N GLN A 77 7.54 19.50 -1.43
CA GLN A 77 8.24 18.22 -1.55
C GLN A 77 7.61 17.15 -0.65
N ARG A 78 7.22 17.49 0.59
CA ARG A 78 6.52 16.58 1.50
C ARG A 78 5.19 16.13 0.92
N LEU A 79 4.40 17.06 0.36
CA LEU A 79 3.12 16.73 -0.28
C LEU A 79 3.30 15.84 -1.51
N ASP A 80 4.24 16.17 -2.40
CA ASP A 80 4.50 15.35 -3.59
C ASP A 80 4.99 13.95 -3.21
N SER A 81 5.81 13.82 -2.16
CA SER A 81 6.22 12.52 -1.61
C SER A 81 5.03 11.73 -1.05
N CYS A 82 4.13 12.39 -0.32
CA CYS A 82 2.92 11.77 0.25
C CYS A 82 2.00 11.23 -0.86
N LEU A 83 1.70 12.06 -1.87
CA LEU A 83 0.89 11.67 -3.02
C LEU A 83 1.54 10.51 -3.81
N GLN A 84 2.85 10.55 -4.00
CA GLN A 84 3.56 9.48 -4.69
C GLN A 84 3.52 8.17 -3.89
N GLN A 85 3.72 8.23 -2.57
CA GLN A 85 3.61 7.05 -1.70
C GLN A 85 2.21 6.45 -1.78
N GLU A 86 1.18 7.28 -1.70
CA GLU A 86 -0.21 6.85 -1.81
C GLU A 86 -0.50 6.18 -3.16
N ARG A 87 -0.04 6.78 -4.26
CA ARG A 87 -0.17 6.17 -5.59
C ARG A 87 0.47 4.79 -5.65
N THR A 88 1.69 4.65 -5.12
CA THR A 88 2.37 3.34 -5.09
C THR A 88 1.67 2.33 -4.20
N ARG A 89 1.06 2.77 -3.09
CA ARG A 89 0.26 1.91 -2.20
C ARG A 89 -0.98 1.38 -2.93
N ARG A 90 -1.71 2.25 -3.63
CA ARG A 90 -2.91 1.88 -4.40
C ARG A 90 -2.57 0.89 -5.51
N GLN A 91 -1.52 1.16 -6.30
CA GLN A 91 -1.05 0.23 -7.34
C GLN A 91 -0.70 -1.16 -6.80
N ARG A 92 -0.02 -1.24 -5.65
CA ARG A 92 0.26 -2.53 -5.00
C ARG A 92 -1.02 -3.24 -4.53
N SER A 93 -1.94 -2.50 -3.93
CA SER A 93 -3.23 -3.03 -3.47
C SER A 93 -4.06 -3.57 -4.63
N GLU A 94 -4.11 -2.84 -5.75
CA GLU A 94 -4.78 -3.25 -6.98
C GLU A 94 -4.17 -4.54 -7.54
N LEU A 95 -2.83 -4.62 -7.63
CA LEU A 95 -2.15 -5.86 -8.04
C LEU A 95 -2.48 -7.03 -7.10
N ASP A 96 -2.46 -6.83 -5.79
CA ASP A 96 -2.86 -7.86 -4.82
C ASP A 96 -4.32 -8.29 -5.00
N HIS A 97 -5.23 -7.35 -5.27
CA HIS A 97 -6.64 -7.65 -5.54
C HIS A 97 -6.82 -8.46 -6.82
N THR A 98 -6.17 -8.06 -7.92
CA THR A 98 -6.25 -8.78 -9.20
C THR A 98 -5.71 -10.21 -9.08
N VAL A 99 -4.60 -10.40 -8.37
CA VAL A 99 -4.04 -11.74 -8.11
C VAL A 99 -5.01 -12.57 -7.27
N LYS A 100 -5.54 -12.03 -6.17
CA LYS A 100 -6.52 -12.73 -5.34
C LYS A 100 -7.79 -13.09 -6.11
N ALA A 101 -8.28 -12.21 -6.99
CA ALA A 101 -9.44 -12.48 -7.84
C ALA A 101 -9.19 -13.66 -8.78
N LYS A 102 -8.06 -13.66 -9.52
CA LYS A 102 -7.66 -14.78 -10.39
C LYS A 102 -7.53 -16.10 -9.62
N GLN A 103 -7.02 -16.06 -8.39
CA GLN A 103 -6.92 -17.25 -7.54
C GLN A 103 -8.28 -17.78 -7.11
N LYS A 104 -9.22 -16.88 -6.76
CA LYS A 104 -10.59 -17.26 -6.43
C LYS A 104 -11.31 -17.91 -7.62
N GLU A 105 -11.14 -17.34 -8.82
CA GLU A 105 -11.68 -17.92 -10.06
C GLU A 105 -11.10 -19.30 -10.35
N ALA A 106 -9.79 -19.47 -10.21
CA ALA A 106 -9.13 -20.77 -10.37
C ALA A 106 -9.64 -21.81 -9.36
N ALA A 107 -9.86 -21.40 -8.10
CA ALA A 107 -10.42 -22.26 -7.07
C ALA A 107 -11.88 -22.64 -7.35
N ALA A 108 -12.69 -21.69 -7.83
CA ALA A 108 -14.07 -21.95 -8.25
C ALA A 108 -14.14 -22.93 -9.43
N ALA A 109 -13.14 -22.91 -10.31
CA ALA A 109 -12.99 -23.90 -11.40
C ALA A 109 -12.46 -25.27 -10.93
N GLY A 110 -12.31 -25.50 -9.62
CA GLY A 110 -11.89 -26.78 -9.05
C GLY A 110 -10.38 -26.99 -8.90
N LYS A 111 -9.55 -25.97 -9.21
CA LYS A 111 -8.11 -26.04 -8.91
C LYS A 111 -7.89 -25.88 -7.41
N ALA A 112 -6.84 -26.49 -6.88
CA ALA A 112 -6.49 -26.35 -5.47
C ALA A 112 -6.21 -24.87 -5.13
N PRO A 113 -6.85 -24.31 -4.08
CA PRO A 113 -6.59 -22.94 -3.66
C PRO A 113 -5.14 -22.82 -3.19
N PHE A 114 -4.41 -21.86 -3.76
CA PHE A 114 -3.03 -21.58 -3.36
C PHE A 114 -2.86 -20.09 -3.08
N PHE A 115 -1.90 -19.75 -2.21
CA PHE A 115 -1.58 -18.37 -1.87
C PHE A 115 -0.14 -18.07 -2.31
N LEU A 116 0.06 -16.97 -3.03
CA LEU A 116 1.41 -16.59 -3.44
C LEU A 116 2.30 -16.31 -2.22
N LYS A 117 3.52 -16.86 -2.27
CA LYS A 117 4.58 -16.51 -1.33
C LYS A 117 4.93 -15.03 -1.48
N LYS A 118 5.44 -14.43 -0.40
CA LYS A 118 5.88 -13.02 -0.40
C LYS A 118 6.94 -12.73 -1.48
N SER A 119 7.82 -13.69 -1.78
CA SER A 119 8.82 -13.59 -2.84
C SER A 119 8.19 -13.45 -4.23
N ASP A 120 7.14 -14.21 -4.49
CA ASP A 120 6.51 -14.25 -5.82
C ASP A 120 5.65 -13.02 -6.04
N LYS A 121 4.98 -12.52 -5.00
CA LYS A 121 4.33 -11.20 -5.02
C LYS A 121 5.30 -10.08 -5.39
N ARG A 122 6.49 -10.07 -4.79
CA ARG A 122 7.53 -9.08 -5.12
C ARG A 122 7.99 -9.19 -6.57
N LYS A 123 8.10 -10.40 -7.14
CA LYS A 123 8.41 -10.59 -8.57
C LYS A 123 7.31 -9.99 -9.45
N LEU A 124 6.03 -10.23 -9.13
CA LEU A 124 4.92 -9.62 -9.86
C LEU A 124 4.94 -8.09 -9.79
N GLU A 125 5.18 -7.51 -8.62
CA GLU A 125 5.35 -6.06 -8.47
C GLU A 125 6.52 -5.52 -9.31
N LEU A 126 7.64 -6.25 -9.37
CA LEU A 126 8.81 -5.87 -10.17
C LEU A 126 8.51 -5.90 -11.67
N VAL A 127 7.80 -6.93 -12.15
CA VAL A 127 7.37 -7.04 -13.55
C VAL A 127 6.44 -5.88 -13.91
N ALA A 128 5.41 -5.62 -13.10
CA ALA A 128 4.50 -4.50 -13.33
C ALA A 128 5.22 -3.15 -13.34
N LYS A 129 6.21 -2.96 -12.44
CA LYS A 129 7.04 -1.75 -12.43
C LYS A 129 7.90 -1.62 -13.68
N PHE A 130 8.46 -2.73 -14.16
CA PHE A 130 9.27 -2.75 -15.38
C PHE A 130 8.42 -2.35 -16.59
N GLU A 131 7.24 -2.94 -16.77
CA GLU A 131 6.30 -2.63 -17.84
C GLU A 131 5.86 -1.15 -17.80
N ALA A 132 5.58 -0.61 -16.61
CA ALA A 132 5.25 0.81 -16.44
C ALA A 132 6.41 1.75 -16.80
N LEU A 133 7.67 1.35 -16.54
CA LEU A 133 8.85 2.11 -16.90
C LEU A 133 9.14 2.02 -18.41
N GLN A 134 8.90 0.86 -19.00
CA GLN A 134 9.04 0.63 -20.44
C GLN A 134 8.02 1.45 -21.21
N SER A 135 6.75 1.41 -20.84
CA SER A 135 5.68 2.18 -21.48
C SER A 135 5.86 3.70 -21.34
N SER A 136 6.48 4.15 -20.24
CA SER A 136 6.80 5.57 -20.04
C SER A 136 8.11 6.02 -20.71
N GLY A 137 8.86 5.12 -21.36
CA GLY A 137 10.15 5.42 -21.99
C GLY A 137 11.26 5.80 -21.00
N LYS A 138 11.06 5.58 -19.70
CA LYS A 138 12.00 5.97 -18.62
C LYS A 138 12.87 4.82 -18.14
N LEU A 139 12.75 3.66 -18.77
CA LEU A 139 13.45 2.43 -18.38
C LEU A 139 14.96 2.58 -18.43
N ASP A 140 15.52 3.09 -19.53
CA ASP A 140 16.96 3.20 -19.72
C ASP A 140 17.60 4.11 -18.68
N ARG A 141 17.00 5.28 -18.45
CA ARG A 141 17.43 6.23 -17.42
C ARG A 141 17.34 5.61 -16.02
N PHE A 142 16.31 4.81 -15.75
CA PHE A 142 16.19 4.10 -14.47
C PHE A 142 17.29 3.06 -14.31
N MET A 143 17.58 2.28 -15.36
CA MET A 143 18.64 1.27 -15.36
C MET A 143 20.02 1.90 -15.24
N GLU A 144 20.29 3.02 -15.90
CA GLU A 144 21.53 3.77 -15.78
C GLU A 144 21.75 4.24 -14.33
N LYS A 145 20.73 4.85 -13.70
CA LYS A 145 20.79 5.23 -12.27
C LYS A 145 21.02 4.02 -11.37
N ARG A 146 20.38 2.88 -11.66
CA ARG A 146 20.56 1.64 -10.91
C ARG A 146 21.99 1.10 -11.03
N ARG A 147 22.56 1.11 -12.25
CA ARG A 147 23.95 0.72 -12.51
C ARG A 147 24.93 1.61 -11.76
N LYS A 148 24.77 2.94 -11.84
CA LYS A 148 25.60 3.91 -11.10
C LYS A 148 25.54 3.69 -9.59
N HIS A 149 24.34 3.47 -9.04
CA HIS A 149 24.15 3.19 -7.61
C HIS A 149 24.80 1.88 -7.17
N ASN A 150 24.69 0.82 -7.99
CA ASN A 150 25.34 -0.46 -7.69
C ASN A 150 26.86 -0.34 -7.76
N ALA A 151 27.42 0.28 -8.81
CA ALA A 151 28.86 0.52 -8.92
C ALA A 151 29.41 1.31 -7.73
N SER A 152 28.69 2.37 -7.29
CA SER A 152 29.08 3.13 -6.09
C SER A 152 29.06 2.29 -4.80
N LYS A 153 28.13 1.33 -4.68
CA LYS A 153 28.13 0.40 -3.55
C LYS A 153 29.27 -0.60 -3.60
N ASP A 154 29.58 -1.10 -4.79
CA ASP A 154 30.68 -2.04 -4.99
C ASP A 154 32.01 -1.35 -4.67
N HIS A 155 32.20 -0.10 -5.14
CA HIS A 155 33.36 0.73 -4.84
C HIS A 155 33.57 0.97 -3.33
N ARG A 156 32.50 1.04 -2.53
CA ARG A 156 32.61 1.19 -1.07
C ARG A 156 33.35 0.01 -0.39
N HIS A 157 33.32 -1.17 -1.02
CA HIS A 157 33.91 -2.39 -0.49
C HIS A 157 35.22 -2.76 -1.17
N LEU A 158 35.62 -2.01 -2.21
CA LEU A 158 36.95 -2.11 -2.80
C LEU A 158 37.93 -1.34 -1.89
N PRO A 159 39.14 -1.87 -1.65
CA PRO A 159 40.19 -1.08 -1.03
C PRO A 159 40.48 0.12 -1.92
N ASP A 160 40.57 1.32 -1.34
CA ASP A 160 41.10 2.48 -2.05
C ASP A 160 42.51 2.10 -2.50
N GLY A 161 42.74 2.12 -3.82
CA GLY A 161 44.07 1.90 -4.37
C GLY A 161 45.07 2.81 -3.65
N ARG A 162 46.27 2.32 -3.35
CA ARG A 162 47.32 3.17 -2.80
C ARG A 162 47.42 4.41 -3.69
N ASN A 163 47.14 5.57 -3.10
CA ASN A 163 47.46 6.84 -3.70
C ASN A 163 48.99 6.95 -3.67
N ASP A 164 49.65 6.30 -4.63
CA ASP A 164 51.07 6.49 -4.86
C ASP A 164 51.20 7.87 -5.49
N ALA A 165 51.63 8.82 -4.66
CA ALA A 165 51.98 10.19 -5.04
C ALA A 165 53.32 10.23 -5.78
#